data_AF-A0A1H7FAV6-F1
#
_entry.id   AF-A0A1H7FAV6-F1
#
_cell.length_a   1.000
_cell.length_b   1.000
_cell.length_c   1.000
_cell.angle_alpha   90.00
_cell.angle_beta   90.00
_cell.angle_gamma   90.00
#
_symmetry.space_group_name_H-M   'P 1'
#
loop_
_entity.id
_entity.type
_entity.pdbx_description
1 polymer ?
#
loop_
_entity_poly.entity_id
_entity_poly.type
_entity_poly.pdbx_seq_one_letter_code
_entity_poly.pdbx_strand_id
1 'polypeptide(L)'
;MNKNPSYNKIIFLSVIGLILFLYQYTLGIVGIVILAHVISFMLYILLDKWFKDNSSRTRDKFIIGIISLLIIASTLFHSLDYAGPHNYIIRFWMVSISVFIVWDYIAAAIGSIYKRIKKILFNAF
;
A
#
# COMPACT_ATOMS: atom_id res chain seq x y z
N MET A 1 12.91 -10.56 11.46
CA MET A 1 11.68 -10.19 10.74
C MET A 1 11.21 -11.44 10.03
N ASN A 2 9.98 -11.91 10.27
CA ASN A 2 9.46 -13.08 9.55
C ASN A 2 9.61 -12.78 8.06
N LYS A 3 10.43 -13.56 7.35
CA LYS A 3 10.61 -13.49 5.89
C LYS A 3 9.36 -14.01 5.20
N ASN A 4 8.18 -13.51 5.58
CA ASN A 4 6.93 -13.94 4.98
C ASN A 4 6.80 -13.18 3.66
N PRO A 5 6.95 -13.85 2.50
CA PRO A 5 6.91 -13.19 1.20
C PRO A 5 5.61 -12.41 0.97
N SER A 6 4.52 -12.80 1.63
CA SER A 6 3.23 -12.11 1.57
C SER A 6 3.24 -10.73 2.24
N TYR A 7 4.00 -10.56 3.32
CA TYR A 7 4.09 -9.28 4.03
C TYR A 7 4.81 -8.22 3.19
N ASN A 8 5.84 -8.62 2.44
CA ASN A 8 6.52 -7.72 1.51
C ASN A 8 5.59 -7.25 0.37
N LYS A 9 4.72 -8.13 -0.13
CA LYS A 9 3.71 -7.79 -1.16
C LYS A 9 2.71 -6.76 -0.62
N ILE A 10 2.26 -6.93 0.63
CA ILE A 10 1.35 -6.01 1.31
C ILE A 10 2.00 -4.62 1.47
N ILE A 11 3.23 -4.56 1.98
CA ILE A 11 3.98 -3.30 2.13
C ILE A 11 4.15 -2.60 0.77
N PHE A 12 4.56 -3.36 -0.25
CA PHE A 12 4.76 -2.82 -1.59
C PHE A 12 3.48 -2.17 -2.13
N LEU A 13 2.32 -2.83 -1.99
CA LEU A 13 1.05 -2.25 -2.38
C LEU A 13 0.69 -1.01 -1.56
N SER A 14 0.89 -1.01 -0.25
CA SER A 14 0.57 0.14 0.60
C SER A 14 1.41 1.37 0.24
N VAL A 15 2.72 1.19 -0.05
CA VAL A 15 3.60 2.28 -0.48
C VAL A 15 3.19 2.82 -1.85
N ILE A 16 2.91 1.94 -2.81
CA ILE A 16 2.41 2.35 -4.13
C ILE A 16 1.08 3.10 -3.99
N GLY A 17 0.16 2.58 -3.19
CA GLY A 17 -1.12 3.23 -2.92
C GLY A 17 -0.96 4.64 -2.38
N LEU A 18 -0.03 4.85 -1.43
CA LEU A 18 0.27 6.17 -0.89
C LEU A 18 0.85 7.13 -1.95
N ILE A 19 1.79 6.65 -2.76
CA ILE A 19 2.39 7.46 -3.85
C ILE A 19 1.32 7.87 -4.86
N LEU A 20 0.50 6.93 -5.30
CA LEU A 20 -0.58 7.17 -6.25
C LEU A 20 -1.63 8.13 -5.67
N PHE A 21 -1.94 7.99 -4.39
CA PHE A 21 -2.85 8.87 -3.67
C PHE A 21 -2.33 10.32 -3.59
N LEU A 22 -1.02 10.54 -3.47
CA LEU A 22 -0.44 11.89 -3.52
C LEU A 22 -0.36 12.40 -4.97
N TYR A 23 0.00 11.53 -5.90
CA TYR A 23 0.20 11.88 -7.30
C TYR A 23 -1.09 12.32 -8.00
N GLN A 24 -2.23 11.73 -7.67
CA GLN A 24 -3.52 12.11 -8.25
C GLN A 24 -3.86 13.60 -8.07
N TYR A 25 -3.42 14.26 -6.98
CA TYR A 25 -3.64 15.70 -6.73
C TYR A 25 -2.88 16.62 -7.69
N THR A 26 -1.90 16.09 -8.43
CA THR A 26 -1.14 16.84 -9.42
C THR A 26 -1.69 16.67 -10.84
N LEU A 27 -2.67 15.79 -11.03
CA LEU A 27 -3.22 15.43 -12.32
C LEU A 27 -4.61 16.03 -12.55
N GLY A 28 -4.88 16.48 -13.77
CA GLY A 28 -6.24 16.78 -14.21
C GLY A 28 -7.07 15.49 -14.47
N ILE A 29 -8.37 15.64 -14.71
CA ILE A 29 -9.33 14.53 -14.90
C ILE A 29 -8.85 13.49 -15.93
N VAL A 30 -8.34 13.93 -17.08
CA VAL A 30 -7.81 13.04 -18.12
C VAL A 30 -6.61 12.24 -17.61
N GLY A 31 -5.72 12.89 -16.85
CA GLY A 31 -4.57 12.23 -16.21
C GLY A 31 -4.99 11.19 -15.19
N ILE A 32 -6.06 11.45 -14.42
CA ILE A 32 -6.61 10.49 -13.44
C ILE A 32 -7.18 9.25 -14.15
N VAL A 33 -7.91 9.43 -15.26
CA VAL A 33 -8.49 8.31 -16.03
C VAL A 33 -7.39 7.41 -16.63
N ILE A 34 -6.34 8.02 -17.19
CA ILE A 34 -5.17 7.29 -17.71
C ILE A 34 -4.45 6.58 -16.56
N LEU A 35 -4.23 7.27 -15.44
CA LEU A 35 -3.58 6.70 -14.25
C LEU A 35 -4.37 5.50 -13.71
N ALA A 36 -5.69 5.61 -13.58
CA ALA A 36 -6.56 4.52 -13.15
C ALA A 36 -6.47 3.30 -14.08
N HIS A 37 -6.42 3.50 -15.39
CA HIS A 37 -6.21 2.41 -16.36
C HIS A 37 -4.86 1.72 -16.19
N VAL A 38 -3.76 2.49 -16.11
CA VAL A 38 -2.41 1.94 -15.93
C VAL A 38 -2.30 1.16 -14.63
N ILE A 39 -2.83 1.70 -13.53
CA ILE A 39 -2.85 1.03 -12.22
C ILE A 39 -3.66 -0.26 -12.29
N SER A 40 -4.84 -0.24 -12.91
CA SER A 40 -5.71 -1.42 -13.00
C SER A 40 -5.03 -2.54 -13.78
N PHE A 41 -4.36 -2.20 -14.88
CA PHE A 41 -3.58 -3.16 -15.67
C PHE A 41 -2.39 -3.74 -14.89
N MET A 42 -1.63 -2.89 -14.20
CA MET A 42 -0.48 -3.34 -13.40
C MET A 42 -0.90 -4.20 -12.20
N LEU A 43 -1.95 -3.79 -11.49
CA LEU A 43 -2.52 -4.56 -10.39
C LEU A 43 -3.05 -5.91 -10.89
N TYR A 44 -3.72 -5.96 -12.04
CA TYR A 44 -4.17 -7.22 -12.62
C TYR A 44 -3.00 -8.21 -12.83
N ILE A 45 -1.90 -7.76 -13.45
CA ILE A 45 -0.71 -8.60 -13.68
C ILE A 45 -0.09 -9.05 -12.35
N LEU A 46 0.08 -8.14 -11.40
CA LEU A 46 0.68 -8.44 -10.10
C LEU A 46 -0.18 -9.40 -9.27
N LEU A 47 -1.49 -9.16 -9.23
CA LEU A 47 -2.45 -9.97 -8.48
C LEU A 47 -2.57 -11.37 -9.07
N ASP A 48 -2.63 -11.51 -10.40
CA ASP A 48 -2.65 -12.84 -11.03
C ASP A 48 -1.41 -13.66 -10.62
N LYS A 49 -0.22 -13.05 -10.71
CA LYS A 49 1.02 -13.68 -10.28
C LYS A 49 1.02 -14.05 -8.79
N TRP A 50 0.52 -13.16 -7.93
CA TRP A 50 0.57 -13.36 -6.48
C TRP A 50 -0.52 -14.29 -5.94
N PHE A 51 -1.66 -14.40 -6.62
CA PHE A 51 -2.72 -15.34 -6.24
C PHE A 51 -2.41 -16.76 -6.70
N LYS A 52 -1.68 -16.92 -7.81
CA LYS A 52 -1.11 -18.21 -8.24
C LYS A 52 0.06 -18.69 -7.37
N ASP A 53 0.64 -17.80 -6.57
CA ASP A 53 1.73 -18.15 -5.65
C ASP A 53 1.19 -18.89 -4.40
N ASN A 54 1.54 -20.18 -4.27
CA ASN A 54 1.13 -21.03 -3.15
C ASN A 54 1.89 -20.75 -1.85
N SER A 55 2.94 -19.93 -1.87
CA SER A 55 3.66 -19.53 -0.64
C SER A 55 2.87 -18.55 0.23
N SER A 56 1.83 -17.91 -0.33
CA SER A 56 1.00 -16.93 0.37
C SER A 56 -0.23 -17.57 1.00
N ARG A 57 -0.45 -17.30 2.29
CA ARG A 57 -1.65 -17.76 3.03
C ARG A 57 -2.90 -17.11 2.45
N THR A 58 -4.03 -17.82 2.47
CA THR A 58 -5.33 -17.33 1.97
C THR A 58 -5.74 -15.99 2.59
N ARG A 59 -5.52 -15.82 3.89
CA ARG A 59 -5.76 -14.55 4.60
C ARG A 59 -4.94 -13.39 4.01
N ASP A 60 -3.68 -13.63 3.67
CA ASP A 60 -2.80 -12.58 3.16
C ASP A 60 -3.17 -12.21 1.72
N LYS A 61 -3.61 -13.19 0.91
CA LYS A 61 -4.19 -12.95 -0.43
C LYS A 61 -5.45 -12.09 -0.35
N PHE A 62 -6.31 -12.34 0.64
CA PHE A 62 -7.50 -11.51 0.89
C PHE A 62 -7.13 -10.05 1.22
N ILE A 63 -6.14 -9.84 2.11
CA ILE A 63 -5.63 -8.50 2.46
C ILE A 63 -5.06 -7.78 1.21
N ILE A 64 -4.25 -8.49 0.41
CA ILE A 64 -3.70 -7.98 -0.86
C ILE A 64 -4.84 -7.55 -1.81
N GLY A 65 -5.90 -8.35 -1.91
CA GLY A 65 -7.08 -8.03 -2.72
C GLY A 65 -7.80 -6.77 -2.23
N ILE A 66 -8.01 -6.63 -0.92
CA ILE A 66 -8.62 -5.43 -0.33
C ILE A 66 -7.79 -4.19 -0.63
N ILE A 67 -6.46 -4.23 -0.38
CA ILE A 67 -5.59 -3.07 -0.62
C ILE A 67 -5.62 -2.68 -2.10
N SER A 68 -5.59 -3.64 -3.00
CA SER A 68 -5.65 -3.38 -4.45
C SER A 68 -6.97 -2.74 -4.88
N LEU A 69 -8.09 -3.20 -4.31
CA LEU A 69 -9.41 -2.63 -4.56
C LEU A 69 -9.52 -1.20 -4.04
N LEU A 70 -8.93 -0.93 -2.87
CA LEU A 70 -8.83 0.42 -2.30
C LEU A 70 -8.00 1.33 -3.21
N ILE A 71 -6.85 0.89 -3.72
CA ILE A 71 -6.03 1.68 -4.66
C ILE A 71 -6.86 2.10 -5.88
N ILE A 72 -7.57 1.16 -6.52
CA ILE A 72 -8.41 1.47 -7.69
C ILE A 72 -9.53 2.45 -7.31
N ALA A 73 -10.25 2.17 -6.22
CA ALA A 73 -11.31 3.03 -5.73
C ALA A 73 -10.82 4.47 -5.48
N SER A 74 -9.64 4.65 -4.89
CA SER A 74 -9.04 5.96 -4.62
C SER A 74 -8.92 6.82 -5.88
N THR A 75 -8.49 6.22 -6.99
CA THR A 75 -8.29 6.93 -8.26
C THR A 75 -9.60 7.29 -8.95
N LEU A 76 -10.62 6.43 -8.85
CA LEU A 76 -11.93 6.71 -9.42
C LEU A 76 -12.64 7.83 -8.67
N PHE A 77 -12.57 7.82 -7.34
CA PHE A 77 -13.25 8.82 -6.51
C PHE A 77 -12.64 10.22 -6.66
N HIS A 78 -11.36 10.36 -7.03
CA HIS A 78 -10.76 11.69 -7.27
C HIS A 78 -11.41 12.44 -8.43
N SER A 79 -11.77 11.73 -9.50
CA SER A 79 -12.43 12.31 -10.68
C SER A 79 -13.87 12.78 -10.43
N LEU A 80 -14.50 12.31 -9.35
CA LEU A 80 -15.84 12.69 -8.92
C LEU A 80 -15.77 13.86 -7.94
N ASP A 81 -15.26 15.02 -8.40
CA ASP A 81 -15.25 16.28 -7.64
C ASP A 81 -16.66 16.78 -7.22
N TYR A 82 -17.72 16.05 -7.60
CA TYR A 82 -19.12 16.35 -7.28
C TYR A 82 -19.73 15.53 -6.14
N ALA A 83 -19.02 14.56 -5.57
CA ALA A 83 -19.67 13.53 -4.77
C ALA A 83 -19.36 13.61 -3.27
N GLY A 84 -20.02 14.54 -2.57
CA GLY A 84 -20.44 14.50 -1.15
C GLY A 84 -19.43 14.12 -0.03
N PRO A 85 -19.81 14.32 1.24
CA PRO A 85 -18.96 14.02 2.41
C PRO A 85 -18.59 12.53 2.55
N HIS A 86 -19.37 11.61 1.96
CA HIS A 86 -19.10 10.17 2.04
C HIS A 86 -17.82 9.73 1.32
N ASN A 87 -17.46 10.37 0.20
CA ASN A 87 -16.22 10.03 -0.51
C ASN A 87 -14.98 10.53 0.24
N TYR A 88 -15.11 11.62 1.01
CA TYR A 88 -14.05 12.08 1.90
C TYR A 88 -13.73 11.06 2.99
N ILE A 89 -14.75 10.41 3.58
CA ILE A 89 -14.57 9.38 4.61
C ILE A 89 -13.82 8.17 4.04
N ILE A 90 -14.17 7.69 2.85
CA ILE A 90 -13.49 6.56 2.20
C ILE A 90 -12.03 6.91 1.88
N ARG A 91 -11.77 8.11 1.37
CA ARG A 91 -10.41 8.62 1.12
C ARG A 91 -9.60 8.72 2.41
N PHE A 92 -10.17 9.30 3.47
CA PHE A 92 -9.53 9.42 4.77
C PHE A 92 -9.20 8.05 5.39
N TRP A 93 -10.10 7.08 5.26
CA TRP A 93 -9.89 5.70 5.70
C TRP A 93 -8.72 5.04 4.97
N MET A 94 -8.62 5.20 3.66
CA MET A 94 -7.50 4.66 2.89
C MET A 94 -6.15 5.28 3.26
N VAL A 95 -6.11 6.61 3.40
CA VAL A 95 -4.89 7.31 3.82
C VAL A 95 -4.48 6.84 5.21
N SER A 96 -5.44 6.79 6.14
CA SER A 96 -5.20 6.32 7.51
C SER A 96 -4.62 4.91 7.53
N ILE A 97 -5.24 3.94 6.81
CA ILE A 97 -4.76 2.56 6.76
C ILE A 97 -3.37 2.47 6.14
N SER A 98 -3.13 3.19 5.04
CA SER A 98 -1.83 3.19 4.35
C SER A 98 -0.74 3.79 5.23
N VAL A 99 -1.03 4.90 5.92
CA VAL A 99 -0.13 5.56 6.86
C VAL A 99 0.16 4.65 8.06
N PHE A 100 -0.84 3.98 8.64
CA PHE A 100 -0.62 3.04 9.74
C PHE A 100 0.31 1.90 9.34
N ILE A 101 0.13 1.30 8.16
CA ILE A 101 0.99 0.22 7.66
C ILE A 101 2.41 0.72 7.41
N VAL A 102 2.57 1.90 6.82
CA VAL A 102 3.89 2.51 6.59
C VAL A 102 4.57 2.88 7.91
N TRP A 103 3.83 3.39 8.89
CA TRP A 103 4.35 3.74 10.20
C TRP A 103 4.84 2.51 10.96
N ASP A 104 4.08 1.41 10.92
CA ASP A 104 4.49 0.13 11.51
C ASP A 104 5.81 -0.37 10.87
N TYR A 105 5.97 -0.18 9.56
CA TYR A 105 7.23 -0.48 8.86
C TYR A 105 8.39 0.41 9.31
N ILE A 106 8.18 1.72 9.43
CA ILE A 106 9.21 2.67 9.90
C ILE A 106 9.62 2.31 11.34
N ALA A 107 8.66 2.04 12.22
CA ALA A 107 8.92 1.63 13.60
C ALA A 107 9.71 0.33 13.66
N ALA A 108 9.37 -0.66 12.83
CA ALA A 108 10.11 -1.92 12.73
C ALA A 108 11.54 -1.72 12.19
N ALA A 109 11.72 -0.85 11.20
CA ALA A 109 13.02 -0.50 10.64
C ALA A 109 13.90 0.17 11.71
N ILE A 110 13.38 1.16 12.43
CA ILE A 110 14.06 1.83 13.54
C ILE A 110 14.44 0.82 14.64
N GLY A 111 13.51 -0.05 15.03
CA GLY A 111 13.79 -1.09 16.02
C GLY A 111 14.88 -2.07 15.60
N SER A 112 14.95 -2.41 14.30
CA SER A 112 16.01 -3.26 13.75
C SER A 112 17.38 -2.58 13.80
N ILE A 113 17.43 -1.28 13.47
CA ILE A 113 18.65 -0.46 13.50
C ILE A 113 19.12 -0.32 14.95
N TYR A 114 18.21 -0.02 15.87
CA TYR A 114 18.51 0.09 17.30
C TYR A 114 19.09 -1.22 17.87
N LYS A 115 18.51 -2.37 17.54
CA LYS A 115 19.05 -3.68 17.95
C LYS A 115 20.46 -3.93 17.38
N ARG A 116 20.71 -3.52 16.14
CA ARG A 116 22.02 -3.66 15.49
C ARG A 116 23.07 -2.77 16.16
N ILE A 117 22.72 -1.52 16.43
CA ILE A 117 23.58 -0.56 17.14
C ILE A 117 23.86 -1.04 18.56
N LYS A 118 22.83 -1.48 19.30
CA LYS A 118 22.98 -2.04 20.64
C LYS A 118 23.92 -3.26 20.64
N LYS A 119 23.78 -4.16 19.67
CA LYS A 119 24.66 -5.33 19.56
C LYS A 119 26.12 -4.95 19.31
N ILE A 120 26.38 -3.91 18.50
CA ILE A 120 27.75 -3.42 18.24
C ILE A 120 28.35 -2.78 19.50
N LEU A 121 27.58 -1.95 20.21
CA LEU A 121 28.05 -1.26 21.41
C LEU A 121 28.27 -2.20 22.61
N PHE A 122 27.43 -3.23 22.77
CA PHE A 122 27.47 -4.12 23.94
C PHE A 122 28.23 -5.44 23.71
N ASN A 123 28.60 -5.80 22.47
CA ASN A 123 29.57 -6.90 22.23
C ASN A 123 31.03 -6.40 22.22
N ALA A 124 31.26 -5.10 22.38
CA ALA A 124 32.58 -4.49 22.43
C ALA A 124 33.11 -4.29 23.88
N PHE A 125 32.31 -4.69 24.88
CA PHE A 125 32.66 -4.77 26.30
C PHE A 125 32.51 -6.21 26.78
#